data_AF-A0A850M762-F1
#
_entry.id   AF-A0A850M762-F1
#
_cell.length_a   1.000
_cell.length_b   1.000
_cell.length_c   1.000
_cell.angle_alpha   90.00
_cell.angle_beta   90.00
_cell.angle_gamma   90.00
#
_symmetry.space_group_name_H-M   'P 1'
#
loop_
_entity.id
_entity.type
_entity.pdbx_description
1 polymer ?
#
loop_
_entity_poly.entity_id
_entity_poly.type
_entity_poly.pdbx_seq_one_letter_code
_entity_poly.pdbx_strand_id
1 'polypeptide(L)'
;MKPLLLDILACPICKFFPLKLHILNWETSESRFSKILEAFHKNDLEYLKKATKIRRGKDRIEDGVIKSQNEVVSIKDEMVRKKTDIINYLEEVEKKLENFQVMDDYSDDKFSSCLNLIKNEVIKRILDAKAKTSNKKITEIPINAQTQILNDIISEIYLLNWFFQFSEIDEGVIFCEKCNRWYPIIETIPQMLPDDLREKEEINFLKKWKSKLPNTITANGKPFNLKTK
;
A
#
# COMPACT_ATOMS: atom_id res chain seq x y z
N MET A 1 -5.53 -9.93 2.92
CA MET A 1 -5.12 -8.74 3.68
C MET A 1 -4.87 -7.61 2.72
N LYS A 2 -5.54 -6.47 2.92
CA LYS A 2 -5.26 -5.27 2.13
C LYS A 2 -3.93 -4.64 2.56
N PRO A 3 -3.08 -4.18 1.63
CA PRO A 3 -1.81 -3.52 1.97
C PRO A 3 -1.97 -2.30 2.89
N LEU A 4 -3.11 -1.60 2.81
CA LEU A 4 -3.42 -0.46 3.69
C LEU A 4 -3.33 -0.82 5.19
N LEU A 5 -3.59 -2.07 5.59
CA LEU A 5 -3.51 -2.43 7.02
C LEU A 5 -2.12 -2.17 7.61
N LEU A 6 -1.07 -2.16 6.78
CA LEU A 6 0.29 -1.90 7.26
C LEU A 6 0.44 -0.51 7.89
N ASP A 7 -0.40 0.47 7.53
CA ASP A 7 -0.43 1.82 8.13
C ASP A 7 -0.74 1.82 9.63
N ILE A 8 -1.41 0.78 10.14
CA ILE A 8 -1.94 0.75 11.51
C ILE A 8 -1.41 -0.42 12.34
N LEU A 9 -0.75 -1.40 11.73
CA LEU A 9 -0.28 -2.59 12.41
C LEU A 9 1.07 -2.34 13.09
N ALA A 10 1.05 -2.31 14.41
CA ALA A 10 2.26 -2.35 15.24
C ALA A 10 2.45 -3.74 15.84
N CYS A 11 3.69 -4.10 16.18
CA CYS A 11 3.98 -5.39 16.80
C CYS A 11 3.20 -5.51 18.14
N PRO A 12 2.35 -6.53 18.33
CA PRO A 12 1.55 -6.67 19.55
C PRO A 12 2.40 -6.83 20.81
N ILE A 13 3.64 -7.30 20.67
CA ILE A 13 4.56 -7.55 21.79
C ILE A 13 5.36 -6.31 22.19
N CYS A 14 6.10 -5.71 21.25
CA CYS A 14 7.04 -4.62 21.56
C CYS A 14 6.61 -3.23 21.06
N LYS A 15 5.40 -3.15 20.48
CA LYS A 15 4.78 -1.92 19.93
C LYS A 15 5.61 -1.22 18.85
N PHE A 16 6.57 -1.92 18.24
CA PHE A 16 7.37 -1.40 17.13
C PHE A 16 6.52 -1.22 15.88
N PHE A 17 6.80 -0.13 15.17
CA PHE A 17 6.23 0.28 13.90
C PHE A 17 7.31 1.09 13.14
N PRO A 18 7.44 0.97 11.81
CA PRO A 18 6.67 0.10 10.91
C PRO A 18 7.08 -1.38 11.00
N LEU A 19 6.22 -2.28 10.50
CA LEU A 19 6.53 -3.70 10.33
C LEU A 19 6.91 -3.99 8.89
N LYS A 20 7.80 -4.96 8.66
CA LYS A 20 8.07 -5.46 7.32
C LYS A 20 6.97 -6.39 6.85
N LEU A 21 6.62 -6.32 5.58
CA LEU A 21 5.63 -7.18 4.94
C LEU A 21 6.31 -7.96 3.81
N HIS A 22 6.31 -9.28 3.92
CA HIS A 22 6.78 -10.18 2.87
C HIS A 22 5.57 -10.86 2.25
N ILE A 23 5.25 -10.50 1.01
CA ILE A 23 4.10 -11.02 0.27
C ILE A 23 4.52 -12.33 -0.41
N LEU A 24 3.76 -13.39 -0.22
CA LEU A 24 4.07 -14.72 -0.73
C LEU A 24 3.09 -15.15 -1.81
N ASN A 25 1.82 -14.79 -1.64
CA ASN A 25 0.75 -15.02 -2.60
C ASN A 25 -0.28 -13.89 -2.58
N TRP A 26 -0.88 -13.63 -3.75
CA TRP A 26 -1.96 -12.66 -3.90
C TRP A 26 -3.30 -13.39 -4.08
N GLU A 27 -4.32 -12.92 -3.37
CA GLU A 27 -5.72 -13.28 -3.63
C GLU A 27 -6.22 -12.55 -4.90
N THR A 28 -5.66 -11.36 -5.14
CA THR A 28 -5.95 -10.59 -6.34
C THR A 28 -5.42 -11.31 -7.57
N SER A 29 -6.32 -11.68 -8.48
CA SER A 29 -5.97 -12.42 -9.68
C SER A 29 -5.05 -11.64 -10.64
N GLU A 30 -4.26 -12.39 -11.40
CA GLU A 30 -3.35 -11.87 -12.42
C GLU A 30 -4.08 -10.96 -13.42
N SER A 31 -5.27 -11.38 -13.89
CA SER A 31 -6.13 -10.59 -14.78
C SER A 31 -6.47 -9.20 -14.21
N ARG A 32 -6.66 -9.07 -12.90
CA ARG A 32 -6.93 -7.77 -12.26
C ARG A 32 -5.70 -6.89 -12.25
N PHE A 33 -4.52 -7.45 -11.95
CA PHE A 33 -3.25 -6.73 -12.04
C PHE A 33 -2.95 -6.29 -13.48
N SER A 34 -3.09 -7.18 -14.47
CA SER A 34 -2.83 -6.84 -15.86
C SER A 34 -3.74 -5.71 -16.36
N LYS A 35 -5.03 -5.74 -16.03
CA LYS A 35 -5.97 -4.69 -16.44
C LYS A 35 -5.68 -3.34 -15.79
N ILE A 36 -5.33 -3.30 -14.50
CA ILE A 36 -5.03 -2.01 -13.85
C ILE A 36 -3.71 -1.43 -14.38
N LEU A 37 -2.71 -2.27 -14.65
CA LEU A 37 -1.44 -1.84 -15.22
C LEU A 37 -1.61 -1.37 -16.67
N GLU A 38 -2.38 -2.09 -17.49
CA GLU A 38 -2.72 -1.67 -18.84
C GLU A 38 -3.42 -0.30 -18.85
N ALA A 39 -4.43 -0.13 -17.98
CA ALA A 39 -5.13 1.14 -17.83
C ALA A 39 -4.19 2.27 -17.37
N PHE A 40 -3.29 1.99 -16.43
CA PHE A 40 -2.29 2.95 -15.98
C PHE A 40 -1.34 3.38 -17.12
N HIS A 41 -0.78 2.42 -17.87
CA HIS A 41 0.13 2.72 -18.98
C HIS A 41 -0.55 3.46 -20.13
N LYS A 42 -1.84 3.19 -20.39
CA LYS A 42 -2.64 3.90 -21.38
C LYS A 42 -3.22 5.23 -20.88
N ASN A 43 -2.99 5.57 -19.62
CA ASN A 43 -3.61 6.72 -18.95
C ASN A 43 -5.16 6.71 -19.06
N ASP A 44 -5.77 5.53 -18.98
CA ASP A 44 -7.23 5.34 -19.04
C ASP A 44 -7.85 5.73 -17.69
N LEU A 45 -8.08 7.03 -17.52
CA LEU A 45 -8.67 7.60 -16.31
C LEU A 45 -10.08 7.09 -16.04
N GLU A 46 -10.84 6.72 -17.07
CA GLU A 46 -12.20 6.21 -16.89
C GLU A 46 -12.17 4.84 -16.22
N TYR A 47 -11.32 3.94 -16.73
CA TYR A 47 -11.13 2.63 -16.12
C TYR A 47 -10.54 2.74 -14.71
N LEU A 48 -9.49 3.54 -14.54
CA LEU A 48 -8.83 3.74 -13.24
C LEU A 48 -9.83 4.23 -12.18
N LYS A 49 -10.62 5.26 -12.49
CA LYS A 49 -11.71 5.76 -11.64
C LYS A 49 -12.69 4.64 -11.29
N LYS A 50 -13.14 3.87 -12.29
CA LYS A 50 -14.10 2.79 -12.09
C LYS A 50 -13.53 1.68 -11.22
N ALA A 51 -12.24 1.36 -11.37
CA ALA A 51 -11.55 0.33 -10.61
C ALA A 51 -11.33 0.71 -9.14
N THR A 52 -11.30 2.01 -8.82
CA THR A 52 -11.15 2.53 -7.45
C THR A 52 -12.46 2.95 -6.79
N LYS A 53 -13.61 2.78 -7.44
CA LYS A 53 -14.92 3.12 -6.85
C LYS A 53 -15.34 2.09 -5.79
N ILE A 54 -15.49 2.53 -4.55
CA ILE A 54 -16.14 1.73 -3.51
C ILE A 54 -17.66 1.77 -3.74
N ARG A 55 -18.28 0.61 -4.02
CA ARG A 55 -19.74 0.48 -4.02
C ARG A 55 -20.27 0.47 -2.58
N ARG A 56 -20.42 1.64 -1.95
CA ARG A 56 -21.10 1.81 -0.64
C ARG A 56 -22.44 2.51 -0.84
N GLY A 57 -23.53 1.74 -0.95
CA GLY A 57 -24.91 2.27 -0.86
C GLY A 57 -25.33 3.25 -1.98
N LYS A 58 -26.50 3.89 -1.79
CA LYS A 58 -27.13 4.85 -2.71
C LYS A 58 -26.43 6.21 -2.75
N ASP A 59 -25.58 6.51 -1.78
CA ASP A 59 -24.78 7.73 -1.75
C ASP A 59 -23.53 7.49 -2.58
N ARG A 60 -23.64 7.90 -3.86
CA ARG A 60 -22.47 8.14 -4.70
C ARG A 60 -21.62 9.18 -3.96
N ILE A 61 -20.63 8.74 -3.19
CA ILE A 61 -19.52 9.62 -2.84
C ILE A 61 -18.97 10.06 -4.20
N GLU A 62 -19.25 11.31 -4.58
CA GLU A 62 -18.59 11.93 -5.73
C GLU A 62 -17.10 11.75 -5.49
N ASP A 63 -16.44 10.91 -6.30
CA ASP A 63 -15.00 10.68 -6.22
C ASP A 63 -14.32 12.06 -6.28
N GLY A 64 -13.94 12.55 -5.10
CA GLY A 64 -13.73 13.96 -4.83
C GLY A 64 -12.34 14.37 -5.22
N VAL A 65 -12.07 14.46 -6.51
CA VAL A 65 -10.79 14.99 -7.00
C VAL A 65 -10.84 16.52 -7.11
N ILE A 66 -12.01 17.14 -7.26
CA ILE A 66 -12.09 18.61 -7.41
C ILE A 66 -13.40 19.15 -6.84
N LYS A 67 -13.35 19.84 -5.70
CA LYS A 67 -14.32 20.91 -5.41
C LYS A 67 -13.56 22.22 -5.30
N SER A 68 -13.75 23.10 -6.27
CA SER A 68 -13.28 24.48 -6.18
C SER A 68 -14.17 25.23 -5.18
N GLN A 69 -13.61 25.58 -4.04
CA GLN A 69 -14.18 26.59 -3.15
C GLN A 69 -13.05 27.56 -2.84
N ASN A 70 -13.28 28.86 -3.05
CA ASN A 70 -12.31 29.93 -2.78
C ASN A 70 -10.95 29.72 -3.46
N GLU A 71 -10.94 29.38 -4.77
CA GLU A 71 -9.71 29.27 -5.60
C GLU A 71 -8.70 28.18 -5.17
N VAL A 72 -9.11 27.21 -4.35
CA VAL A 72 -8.27 26.09 -3.93
C VAL A 72 -8.83 24.75 -4.43
N VAL A 73 -7.97 23.93 -5.03
CA VAL A 73 -8.28 22.52 -5.34
C VAL A 73 -8.29 21.74 -4.03
N SER A 74 -9.38 21.01 -3.79
CA SER A 74 -9.50 20.15 -2.62
C SER A 74 -9.69 18.70 -3.03
N ILE A 75 -8.90 17.83 -2.40
CA ILE A 75 -8.78 16.41 -2.71
C ILE A 75 -9.18 15.62 -1.47
N LYS A 76 -9.94 14.53 -1.69
CA LYS A 76 -10.25 13.52 -0.70
C LYS A 76 -10.35 12.17 -1.39
N ASP A 77 -9.61 11.19 -0.90
CA ASP A 77 -9.67 9.82 -1.39
C ASP A 77 -9.48 8.81 -0.24
N GLU A 78 -9.20 7.56 -0.59
CA GLU A 78 -9.07 6.48 0.39
C GLU A 78 -7.70 6.45 1.09
N MET A 79 -6.66 7.01 0.47
CA MET A 79 -5.39 7.27 1.13
C MET A 79 -5.57 8.42 2.12
N VAL A 80 -6.06 9.57 1.68
CA VAL A 80 -6.25 10.79 2.45
C VAL A 80 -7.75 11.06 2.66
N ARG A 81 -8.29 10.45 3.71
CA ARG A 81 -9.74 10.48 4.03
C ARG A 81 -10.28 11.85 4.44
N LYS A 82 -9.39 12.79 4.75
CA LYS A 82 -9.75 14.19 5.06
C LYS A 82 -9.64 15.02 3.79
N LYS A 83 -10.63 15.90 3.58
CA LYS A 83 -10.56 16.92 2.53
C LYS A 83 -9.39 17.87 2.82
N THR A 84 -8.41 17.91 1.91
CA THR A 84 -7.16 18.67 2.04
C THR A 84 -6.88 19.42 0.73
N ASP A 85 -6.09 20.49 0.79
CA ASP A 85 -5.52 21.09 -0.42
C ASP A 85 -4.39 20.22 -0.99
N ILE A 86 -3.92 20.54 -2.21
CA ILE A 86 -2.90 19.74 -2.90
C ILE A 86 -1.57 19.63 -2.15
N ILE A 87 -1.17 20.63 -1.37
CA ILE A 87 0.09 20.61 -0.62
C ILE A 87 -0.04 19.60 0.52
N ASN A 88 -1.04 19.80 1.37
CA ASN A 88 -1.31 18.93 2.51
C ASN A 88 -1.63 17.49 2.04
N TYR A 89 -2.33 17.35 0.93
CA TYR A 89 -2.62 16.04 0.33
C TYR A 89 -1.33 15.30 -0.06
N LEU A 90 -0.42 15.96 -0.78
CA LEU A 90 0.85 15.36 -1.21
C LEU A 90 1.77 15.02 -0.02
N GLU A 91 1.74 15.81 1.05
CA GLU A 91 2.44 15.49 2.30
C GLU A 91 1.87 14.22 2.97
N GLU A 92 0.55 14.07 3.03
CA GLU A 92 -0.08 12.87 3.59
C GLU A 92 0.13 11.63 2.69
N VAL A 93 0.13 11.80 1.36
CA VAL A 93 0.47 10.72 0.43
C VAL A 93 1.92 10.28 0.62
N GLU A 94 2.87 11.21 0.70
CA GLU A 94 4.29 10.88 0.91
C GLU A 94 4.52 10.02 2.16
N LYS A 95 3.89 10.36 3.30
CA LYS A 95 3.96 9.54 4.52
C LYS A 95 3.53 8.09 4.28
N LYS A 96 2.53 7.86 3.42
CA LYS A 96 2.07 6.52 3.04
C LYS A 96 3.01 5.81 2.09
N LEU A 97 3.83 6.54 1.33
CA LEU A 97 4.80 5.94 0.43
C LEU A 97 5.91 5.20 1.20
N GLU A 98 6.16 5.56 2.46
CA GLU A 98 7.09 4.85 3.36
C GLU A 98 6.72 3.36 3.50
N ASN A 99 5.44 3.01 3.42
CA ASN A 99 4.99 1.61 3.46
C ASN A 99 5.60 0.75 2.35
N PHE A 100 5.81 1.32 1.16
CA PHE A 100 6.40 0.55 0.07
C PHE A 100 7.85 0.16 0.38
N GLN A 101 8.57 0.93 1.20
CA GLN A 101 9.95 0.62 1.58
C GLN A 101 10.05 -0.64 2.46
N VAL A 102 8.99 -0.96 3.21
CA VAL A 102 8.94 -2.12 4.10
C VAL A 102 8.19 -3.32 3.50
N MET A 103 7.72 -3.22 2.25
CA MET A 103 7.05 -4.30 1.54
C MET A 103 8.01 -5.00 0.57
N ASP A 104 8.14 -6.32 0.66
CA ASP A 104 8.82 -7.15 -0.34
C ASP A 104 7.81 -8.13 -0.94
N ASP A 105 7.82 -8.26 -2.26
CA ASP A 105 6.96 -9.21 -2.96
C ASP A 105 7.78 -10.39 -3.50
N TYR A 106 7.57 -11.55 -2.88
CA TYR A 106 8.15 -12.83 -3.27
C TYR A 106 7.14 -13.73 -4.02
N SER A 107 5.96 -13.20 -4.35
CA SER A 107 5.04 -13.89 -5.26
C SER A 107 5.62 -13.99 -6.67
N ASP A 108 4.95 -14.71 -7.56
CA ASP A 108 5.46 -14.92 -8.92
C ASP A 108 5.57 -13.59 -9.70
N ASP A 109 6.53 -13.51 -10.63
CA ASP A 109 6.87 -12.26 -11.36
C ASP A 109 5.69 -11.56 -12.02
N LYS A 110 4.67 -12.34 -12.43
CA LYS A 110 3.43 -11.83 -13.02
C LYS A 110 2.62 -10.93 -12.08
N PHE A 111 2.83 -11.03 -10.77
CA PHE A 111 2.17 -10.22 -9.74
C PHE A 111 3.07 -9.11 -9.19
N SER A 112 4.38 -9.37 -9.04
CA SER A 112 5.31 -8.41 -8.44
C SER A 112 5.56 -7.16 -9.30
N SER A 113 5.24 -7.23 -10.59
CA SER A 113 5.34 -6.11 -11.54
C SER A 113 4.67 -4.81 -11.06
N CYS A 114 3.52 -4.90 -10.39
CA CYS A 114 2.80 -3.72 -9.91
C CYS A 114 3.54 -3.03 -8.75
N LEU A 115 3.98 -3.78 -7.74
CA LEU A 115 4.76 -3.21 -6.63
C LEU A 115 6.08 -2.62 -7.13
N ASN A 116 6.74 -3.30 -8.07
CA ASN A 116 7.99 -2.83 -8.67
C ASN A 116 7.80 -1.53 -9.46
N LEU A 117 6.76 -1.43 -10.29
CA LEU A 117 6.39 -0.20 -10.98
C LEU A 117 6.14 0.94 -9.99
N ILE A 118 5.42 0.65 -8.90
CA ILE A 118 5.13 1.66 -7.89
C ILE A 118 6.43 2.20 -7.27
N LYS A 119 7.29 1.28 -6.80
CA LYS A 119 8.57 1.61 -6.16
C LYS A 119 9.51 2.40 -7.06
N ASN A 120 9.62 1.99 -8.33
CA ASN A 120 10.65 2.50 -9.23
C ASN A 120 10.22 3.74 -10.02
N GLU A 121 8.92 3.90 -10.29
CA GLU A 121 8.42 4.98 -11.14
C GLU A 121 7.39 5.87 -10.45
N VAL A 122 6.31 5.28 -9.91
CA VAL A 122 5.15 6.03 -9.40
C VAL A 122 5.54 6.94 -8.24
N ILE A 123 6.29 6.40 -7.26
CA ILE A 123 6.76 7.17 -6.10
C ILE A 123 7.57 8.38 -6.56
N LYS A 124 8.50 8.18 -7.51
CA LYS A 124 9.33 9.27 -8.03
C LYS A 124 8.49 10.38 -8.64
N ARG A 125 7.50 10.05 -9.48
CA ARG A 125 6.63 11.04 -10.14
C ARG A 125 5.81 11.86 -9.13
N ILE A 126 5.32 11.22 -8.06
CA ILE A 126 4.60 11.91 -6.99
C ILE A 126 5.52 12.87 -6.23
N LEU A 127 6.73 12.42 -5.89
CA LEU A 127 7.72 13.26 -5.21
C LEU A 127 8.15 14.45 -6.08
N ASP A 128 8.33 14.24 -7.39
CA ASP A 128 8.62 15.30 -8.36
C ASP A 128 7.47 16.33 -8.43
N ALA A 129 6.21 15.87 -8.38
CA ALA A 129 5.05 16.76 -8.32
C ALA A 129 4.98 17.57 -7.01
N LYS A 130 5.29 16.93 -5.87
CA LYS A 130 5.41 17.60 -4.57
C LYS A 130 6.53 18.64 -4.55
N ALA A 131 7.64 18.39 -5.24
CA ALA A 131 8.73 19.36 -5.35
C ALA A 131 8.27 20.67 -6.02
N LYS A 132 7.32 20.61 -6.98
CA LYS A 132 6.75 21.81 -7.64
C LYS A 132 5.95 22.70 -6.67
N THR A 133 5.42 22.13 -5.59
CA THR A 133 4.65 22.82 -4.55
C THR A 133 5.46 23.19 -3.32
N SER A 134 6.70 22.71 -3.20
CA SER A 134 7.52 22.88 -2.01
C SER A 134 7.86 24.36 -1.74
N ASN A 135 7.84 24.76 -0.47
CA ASN A 135 8.11 26.13 0.03
C ASN A 135 7.11 27.21 -0.43
N LYS A 136 5.95 26.84 -0.96
CA LYS A 136 4.88 27.79 -1.32
C LYS A 136 3.71 27.65 -0.36
N LYS A 137 3.01 28.74 -0.08
CA LYS A 137 1.66 28.65 0.50
C LYS A 137 0.67 28.32 -0.60
N ILE A 138 -0.41 27.60 -0.27
CA ILE A 138 -1.44 27.25 -1.26
C ILE A 138 -2.04 28.50 -1.95
N THR A 139 -2.15 29.61 -1.21
CA THR A 139 -2.61 30.92 -1.71
C THR A 139 -1.69 31.55 -2.76
N GLU A 140 -0.45 31.06 -2.90
CA GLU A 140 0.54 31.55 -3.87
C GLU A 140 0.54 30.72 -5.17
N ILE A 141 -0.22 29.62 -5.22
CA ILE A 141 -0.30 28.74 -6.38
C ILE A 141 -1.63 28.99 -7.08
N PRO A 142 -1.65 29.49 -8.33
CA PRO A 142 -2.88 29.66 -9.09
C PRO A 142 -3.66 28.35 -9.22
N ILE A 143 -5.00 28.40 -9.15
CA ILE A 143 -5.87 27.22 -9.26
C ILE A 143 -5.57 26.35 -10.50
N ASN A 144 -5.24 26.98 -11.64
CA ASN A 144 -4.87 26.27 -12.87
C ASN A 144 -3.58 25.47 -12.70
N ALA A 145 -2.60 26.01 -11.99
CA ALA A 145 -1.35 25.31 -11.69
C ALA A 145 -1.58 24.16 -10.69
N GLN A 146 -2.41 24.36 -9.67
CA GLN A 146 -2.82 23.28 -8.76
C GLN A 146 -3.50 22.13 -9.54
N THR A 147 -4.44 22.49 -10.43
CA THR A 147 -5.17 21.52 -11.26
C THR A 147 -4.23 20.79 -12.22
N GLN A 148 -3.27 21.48 -12.81
CA GLN A 148 -2.26 20.87 -13.67
C GLN A 148 -1.40 19.86 -12.90
N ILE A 149 -0.89 20.23 -11.73
CA ILE A 149 -0.08 19.34 -10.89
C ILE A 149 -0.86 18.07 -10.56
N LEU A 150 -2.13 18.21 -10.21
CA LEU A 150 -2.99 17.07 -9.93
C LEU A 150 -3.21 16.18 -11.16
N ASN A 151 -3.51 16.79 -12.31
CA ASN A 151 -3.69 16.07 -13.58
C ASN A 151 -2.42 15.34 -14.03
N ASP A 152 -1.23 15.87 -13.71
CA ASP A 152 0.06 15.24 -14.02
C ASP A 152 0.27 13.93 -13.27
N ILE A 153 -0.38 13.74 -12.10
CA ILE A 153 -0.18 12.56 -11.22
C ILE A 153 -1.47 11.78 -10.95
N ILE A 154 -2.57 12.11 -11.61
CA ILE A 154 -3.89 11.58 -11.22
C ILE A 154 -3.96 10.06 -11.43
N SER A 155 -3.27 9.54 -12.45
CA SER A 155 -3.18 8.10 -12.73
C SER A 155 -2.38 7.37 -11.64
N GLU A 156 -1.29 7.96 -11.19
CA GLU A 156 -0.46 7.49 -10.08
C GLU A 156 -1.30 7.39 -8.80
N ILE A 157 -2.08 8.44 -8.49
CA ILE A 157 -3.00 8.43 -7.35
C ILE A 157 -4.05 7.32 -7.45
N TYR A 158 -4.64 7.10 -8.62
CA TYR A 158 -5.59 5.99 -8.79
C TYR A 158 -4.93 4.62 -8.65
N LEU A 159 -3.73 4.43 -9.19
CA LEU A 159 -2.99 3.18 -9.06
C LEU A 159 -2.65 2.90 -7.59
N LEU A 160 -2.18 3.90 -6.84
CA LEU A 160 -1.90 3.77 -5.42
C LEU A 160 -3.16 3.43 -4.61
N ASN A 161 -4.27 4.14 -4.85
CA ASN A 161 -5.54 3.83 -4.21
C ASN A 161 -6.00 2.40 -4.53
N TRP A 162 -5.88 1.99 -5.79
CA TRP A 162 -6.19 0.63 -6.22
C TRP A 162 -5.34 -0.40 -5.46
N PHE A 163 -4.02 -0.19 -5.45
CA PHE A 163 -3.09 -1.08 -4.77
C PHE A 163 -3.41 -1.19 -3.28
N PHE A 164 -3.53 -0.08 -2.57
CA PHE A 164 -3.77 -0.11 -1.13
C PHE A 164 -5.14 -0.67 -0.74
N GLN A 165 -6.19 -0.39 -1.51
CA GLN A 165 -7.58 -0.66 -1.11
C GLN A 165 -8.22 -1.87 -1.79
N PHE A 166 -7.77 -2.23 -2.98
CA PHE A 166 -8.43 -3.20 -3.86
C PHE A 166 -7.55 -4.37 -4.26
N SER A 167 -6.24 -4.30 -4.03
CA SER A 167 -5.39 -5.49 -4.00
C SER A 167 -5.49 -6.18 -2.64
N GLU A 168 -5.33 -7.49 -2.66
CA GLU A 168 -5.50 -8.34 -1.50
C GLU A 168 -4.46 -9.47 -1.51
N ILE A 169 -3.70 -9.52 -0.42
CA ILE A 169 -2.70 -10.55 -0.14
C ILE A 169 -3.41 -11.77 0.41
N ASP A 170 -3.17 -12.94 -0.17
CA ASP A 170 -3.69 -14.22 0.34
C ASP A 170 -2.78 -14.76 1.44
N GLU A 171 -1.49 -14.94 1.12
CA GLU A 171 -0.47 -15.43 2.04
C GLU A 171 0.73 -14.48 2.12
N GLY A 172 1.28 -14.34 3.32
CA GLY A 172 2.40 -13.45 3.57
C GLY A 172 2.94 -13.55 4.99
N VAL A 173 3.97 -12.77 5.29
CA VAL A 173 4.56 -12.66 6.62
C VAL A 173 4.70 -11.19 6.99
N ILE A 174 4.17 -10.82 8.15
CA ILE A 174 4.46 -9.54 8.79
C ILE A 174 5.60 -9.76 9.79
N PHE A 175 6.70 -9.03 9.65
CA PHE A 175 7.91 -9.22 10.43
C PHE A 175 8.29 -7.97 11.23
N CYS A 176 8.58 -8.15 12.51
CA CYS A 176 9.06 -7.11 13.40
C CYS A 176 10.58 -7.20 13.54
N GLU A 177 11.30 -6.25 12.92
CA GLU A 177 12.77 -6.21 12.97
C GLU A 177 13.33 -5.89 14.37
N LYS A 178 12.54 -5.26 15.24
CA LYS A 178 12.97 -4.95 16.62
C LYS A 178 13.07 -6.18 17.51
N CYS A 179 12.14 -7.13 17.38
CA CYS A 179 12.06 -8.29 18.27
C CYS A 179 12.15 -9.65 17.57
N ASN A 180 12.33 -9.64 16.24
CA ASN A 180 12.41 -10.79 15.35
C ASN A 180 11.16 -11.68 15.36
N ARG A 181 9.98 -11.12 15.69
CA ARG A 181 8.73 -11.85 15.60
C ARG A 181 8.14 -11.77 14.20
N TRP A 182 7.63 -12.88 13.73
CA TRP A 182 6.93 -12.95 12.46
C TRP A 182 5.48 -13.37 12.71
N TYR A 183 4.54 -12.87 11.91
CA TYR A 183 3.12 -13.17 12.00
C TYR A 183 2.64 -13.58 10.60
N PRO A 184 2.02 -14.76 10.44
CA PRO A 184 1.53 -15.18 9.14
C PRO A 184 0.29 -14.39 8.72
N ILE A 185 0.14 -14.21 7.42
CA ILE A 185 -1.13 -13.92 6.76
C ILE A 185 -1.56 -15.24 6.10
N ILE A 186 -2.74 -15.73 6.45
CA ILE A 186 -3.30 -16.99 5.94
C ILE A 186 -4.74 -16.71 5.52
N GLU A 187 -5.12 -17.10 4.31
CA GLU A 187 -6.46 -16.88 3.76
C GLU A 187 -6.88 -15.42 3.94
N THR A 188 -5.98 -14.49 3.59
CA THR A 188 -6.16 -13.04 3.71
C THR A 188 -6.17 -12.47 5.14
N ILE A 189 -6.07 -13.30 6.19
CA ILE A 189 -6.20 -12.89 7.59
C ILE A 189 -4.82 -12.77 8.26
N PRO A 190 -4.41 -11.59 8.77
CA PRO A 190 -3.19 -11.46 9.56
C PRO A 190 -3.38 -12.04 10.97
N GLN A 191 -2.63 -13.09 11.31
CA GLN A 191 -2.71 -13.76 12.62
C GLN A 191 -1.66 -13.17 13.58
N MET A 192 -2.00 -12.07 14.24
CA MET A 192 -1.09 -11.32 15.12
C MET A 192 -1.29 -11.65 16.61
N LEU A 193 -1.39 -12.94 16.94
CA LEU A 193 -1.54 -13.39 18.32
C LEU A 193 -0.24 -13.21 19.14
N PRO A 194 -0.34 -12.96 20.45
CA PRO A 194 0.76 -13.10 21.39
C PRO A 194 1.39 -14.49 21.39
N ASP A 195 2.66 -14.60 21.77
CA ASP A 195 3.44 -15.85 21.67
C ASP A 195 2.82 -17.02 22.43
N ASP A 196 2.18 -16.76 23.57
CA ASP A 196 1.52 -17.74 24.44
C ASP A 196 0.22 -18.31 23.86
N LEU A 197 -0.35 -17.65 22.85
CA LEU A 197 -1.56 -18.08 22.14
C LEU A 197 -1.25 -18.65 20.75
N ARG A 198 0.04 -18.82 20.39
CA ARG A 198 0.45 -19.33 19.08
C ARG A 198 0.81 -20.81 19.13
N GLU A 199 0.40 -21.52 18.09
CA GLU A 199 0.56 -22.96 17.98
C GLU A 199 1.81 -23.31 17.17
N LYS A 200 2.51 -24.39 17.57
CA LYS A 200 3.78 -24.81 16.94
C LYS A 200 3.58 -25.26 15.49
N GLU A 201 2.35 -25.61 15.14
CA GLU A 201 1.84 -25.95 13.82
C GLU A 201 2.13 -24.86 12.78
N GLU A 202 2.27 -23.60 13.19
CA GLU A 202 2.71 -22.49 12.33
C GLU A 202 4.09 -22.73 11.68
N ILE A 203 4.91 -23.62 12.24
CA ILE A 203 6.16 -24.07 11.59
C ILE A 203 5.88 -24.66 10.20
N ASN A 204 4.72 -25.27 9.97
CA ASN A 204 4.35 -25.81 8.66
C ASN A 204 4.21 -24.70 7.61
N PHE A 205 3.73 -23.51 8.01
CA PHE A 205 3.71 -22.34 7.14
C PHE A 205 5.13 -21.93 6.73
N LEU A 206 6.07 -21.86 7.68
CA LEU A 206 7.47 -21.57 7.39
C LEU A 206 8.12 -22.64 6.50
N LYS A 207 7.78 -23.92 6.69
CA LYS A 207 8.28 -25.02 5.84
C LYS A 207 7.78 -24.87 4.41
N LYS A 208 6.49 -24.58 4.21
CA LYS A 208 5.88 -24.34 2.89
C LYS A 208 6.60 -23.24 2.13
N TRP A 209 6.91 -22.13 2.81
CA TRP A 209 7.46 -20.92 2.19
C TRP A 209 8.97 -20.73 2.36
N LYS A 210 9.69 -21.77 2.82
CA LYS A 210 11.12 -21.71 3.18
C LYS A 210 12.01 -21.16 2.07
N SER A 211 11.74 -21.50 0.81
CA SER A 211 12.57 -21.10 -0.34
C SER A 211 12.44 -19.62 -0.71
N LYS A 212 11.32 -18.99 -0.35
CA LYS A 212 11.03 -17.57 -0.64
C LYS A 212 11.34 -16.65 0.54
N LEU A 213 11.24 -17.15 1.76
CA LEU A 213 11.41 -16.33 2.97
C LEU A 213 12.88 -16.09 3.35
N PRO A 214 13.21 -14.88 3.84
CA PRO A 214 14.52 -14.56 4.38
C PRO A 214 14.96 -15.47 5.55
N ASN A 215 16.26 -15.75 5.64
CA ASN A 215 16.86 -16.52 6.74
C ASN A 215 16.64 -15.89 8.11
N THR A 216 16.51 -14.57 8.20
CA THR A 216 16.18 -13.86 9.45
C THR A 216 14.87 -14.35 10.06
N ILE A 217 13.91 -14.76 9.22
CA ILE A 217 12.63 -15.33 9.64
C ILE A 217 12.75 -16.84 9.82
N THR A 218 13.22 -17.55 8.79
CA THR A 218 13.19 -19.03 8.79
C THR A 218 14.14 -19.64 9.81
N ALA A 219 15.26 -18.99 10.13
CA ALA A 219 16.26 -19.53 11.06
C ALA A 219 16.27 -18.85 12.44
N ASN A 220 15.85 -17.59 12.54
CA ASN A 220 15.97 -16.81 13.78
C ASN A 220 14.64 -16.18 14.23
N GLY A 221 13.55 -16.45 13.51
CA GLY A 221 12.22 -15.96 13.82
C GLY A 221 11.73 -16.43 15.19
N LYS A 222 10.91 -15.57 15.81
CA LYS A 222 10.17 -15.84 17.04
C LYS A 222 8.67 -15.86 16.77
N PRO A 223 7.88 -16.63 17.56
CA PRO A 223 8.33 -17.55 18.60
C PRO A 223 8.90 -18.86 18.03
N PHE A 224 8.59 -19.19 16.78
CA PHE A 224 9.03 -20.41 16.12
C PHE A 224 9.95 -20.13 14.93
N ASN A 225 10.85 -21.06 14.64
CA ASN A 225 11.71 -21.08 13.46
C ASN A 225 12.04 -22.52 13.06
N LEU A 226 12.71 -22.69 11.93
CA LEU A 226 13.07 -23.98 11.33
C LEU A 226 14.41 -24.55 11.83
N LYS A 227 15.16 -23.82 12.67
CA LYS A 227 16.35 -24.41 13.29
C LYS A 227 15.87 -25.41 14.34
N THR A 228 16.18 -26.67 14.13
CA THR A 228 16.15 -27.68 15.19
C THR A 228 17.15 -27.26 16.26
N LYS A 229 16.69 -27.19 17.52
CA LYS A 229 17.58 -27.44 18.64
C LYS A 229 17.87 -28.93 18.73
#